data_AF-A0A0H2Y057-F1
#
_entry.id   AF-A0A0H2Y057-F1
#
_cell.length_a   1.000
_cell.length_b   1.000
_cell.length_c   1.000
_cell.angle_alpha   90.00
_cell.angle_beta   90.00
_cell.angle_gamma   90.00
#
_symmetry.space_group_name_H-M   'P 1'
#
loop_
_entity.id
_entity.type
_entity.pdbx_description
1 polymer ?
#
loop_
_entity_poly.entity_id
_entity_poly.type
_entity_poly.pdbx_seq_one_letter_code
_entity_poly.pdbx_strand_id
1 'polypeptide(L)'
;MAATVALGAAVFPSLSNARGSAPDQAPPHIMPVAAQRSIDGRINSLHQRLGITPGQESLWQPVAQVMRDNANAMESLRKARSDHANDMSAMGDLHSYGEVTNVHADGVKKLTTAFQPLYDKMSDT
;
A
#
# COMPACT_ATOMS: atom_id res chain seq x y z
N MET A 1 -13.85 -7.66 28.08
CA MET A 1 -13.25 -8.88 28.64
C MET A 1 -12.98 -9.81 27.46
N ALA A 2 -11.78 -10.15 27.01
CA ALA A 2 -10.44 -10.02 27.55
C ALA A 2 -9.44 -9.78 26.39
N ALA A 3 -8.42 -8.99 26.68
CA ALA A 3 -7.26 -8.77 25.82
C ALA A 3 -6.35 -10.00 25.86
N THR A 4 -5.80 -10.38 24.71
CA THR A 4 -4.66 -11.31 24.69
C THR A 4 -3.50 -10.59 24.03
N VAL A 5 -2.60 -10.10 24.88
CA VAL A 5 -1.27 -9.61 24.54
C VAL A 5 -0.37 -10.83 24.56
N ALA A 6 0.19 -11.23 23.42
CA ALA A 6 1.33 -12.16 23.34
C ALA A 6 2.55 -11.31 22.94
N LEU A 7 3.26 -10.77 23.93
CA LEU A 7 4.49 -11.33 24.50
C LEU A 7 5.55 -11.61 23.43
N GLY A 8 6.48 -10.66 23.30
CA GLY A 8 7.57 -10.70 22.34
C GLY A 8 8.53 -11.86 22.58
N ALA A 9 8.89 -12.53 21.50
CA ALA A 9 10.10 -13.35 21.43
C ALA A 9 11.19 -12.50 20.78
N ALA A 10 12.12 -11.99 21.59
CA ALA A 10 13.37 -11.46 21.10
C ALA A 10 14.21 -12.64 20.57
N VAL A 11 14.36 -12.74 19.25
CA VAL A 11 15.31 -13.67 18.64
C VAL A 11 16.68 -13.01 18.70
N PHE A 12 17.49 -13.36 19.68
CA PHE A 12 18.89 -12.96 19.72
C PHE A 12 19.66 -13.78 18.67
N PRO A 13 20.40 -13.16 17.75
CA PRO A 13 21.28 -13.92 16.85
C PRO A 13 22.42 -14.54 17.67
N SER A 14 22.66 -15.83 17.45
CA SER A 14 23.86 -16.52 17.96
C SER A 14 25.10 -15.84 17.40
N LEU A 15 26.01 -15.42 18.27
CA LEU A 15 27.34 -14.94 17.88
C LEU A 15 28.20 -16.13 17.48
N SER A 16 28.19 -16.46 16.19
CA SER A 16 29.14 -17.39 15.59
C SER A 16 30.51 -16.71 15.42
N ASN A 17 31.56 -17.45 15.79
CA ASN A 17 32.96 -17.04 15.85
C ASN A 17 33.47 -16.29 14.61
N ALA A 18 34.25 -15.23 14.88
CA ALA A 18 35.06 -14.54 13.89
C ALA A 18 36.20 -15.42 13.34
N ARG A 19 36.13 -15.81 12.07
CA ARG A 19 37.25 -15.94 11.11
C ARG A 19 36.72 -16.36 9.74
N GLY A 20 36.95 -15.54 8.73
CA GLY A 20 36.72 -15.88 7.32
C GLY A 20 36.27 -14.68 6.52
N SER A 21 36.96 -14.44 5.42
CA SER A 21 36.83 -13.37 4.41
C SER A 21 35.47 -12.70 4.32
N ALA A 22 35.49 -11.35 4.23
CA ALA A 22 34.32 -10.52 3.99
C ALA A 22 33.43 -11.14 2.89
N PRO A 23 32.12 -11.33 3.15
CA PRO A 23 31.21 -11.71 2.09
C PRO A 23 31.18 -10.56 1.09
N ASP A 24 31.60 -10.88 -0.13
CA ASP A 24 31.18 -10.28 -1.37
C ASP A 24 29.72 -9.82 -1.25
N GLN A 25 29.43 -8.60 -1.70
CA GLN A 25 28.18 -7.90 -1.44
C GLN A 25 26.99 -8.85 -1.56
N ALA A 26 26.26 -9.04 -0.45
CA ALA A 26 24.99 -9.75 -0.50
C ALA A 26 24.14 -9.10 -1.61
N PRO A 27 23.59 -9.89 -2.56
CA PRO A 27 22.70 -9.36 -3.57
C PRO A 27 21.62 -8.52 -2.88
N PRO A 28 21.21 -7.37 -3.43
CA PRO A 28 20.12 -6.61 -2.86
C PRO A 28 18.95 -7.57 -2.63
N HIS A 29 18.44 -7.61 -1.40
CA HIS A 29 17.26 -8.39 -1.06
C HIS A 29 16.05 -7.76 -1.78
N ILE A 30 15.92 -8.06 -3.07
CA ILE A 30 14.74 -7.73 -3.86
C ILE A 30 13.71 -8.78 -3.49
N MET A 31 12.82 -8.43 -2.57
CA MET A 31 11.61 -9.21 -2.37
C MET A 31 10.83 -9.19 -3.70
N PRO A 32 10.51 -10.35 -4.30
CA PRO A 32 9.71 -10.38 -5.51
C PRO A 32 8.35 -9.76 -5.20
N VAL A 33 8.07 -8.59 -5.77
CA VAL A 33 6.73 -8.00 -5.76
C VAL A 33 5.90 -8.92 -6.64
N ALA A 34 4.96 -9.65 -6.05
CA ALA A 34 3.97 -10.43 -6.80
C ALA A 34 3.37 -9.55 -7.89
N ALA A 35 3.16 -10.09 -9.11
CA ALA A 35 2.65 -9.34 -10.25
C ALA A 35 1.45 -8.48 -9.82
N GLN A 36 1.68 -7.17 -9.72
CA GLN A 36 0.68 -6.23 -9.24
C GLN A 36 -0.42 -6.19 -10.30
N ARG A 37 -1.60 -6.77 -10.02
CA ARG A 37 -2.75 -6.64 -10.91
C ARG A 37 -2.98 -5.16 -11.17
N SER A 38 -3.17 -4.77 -12.44
CA SER A 38 -3.37 -3.36 -12.80
C SER A 38 -4.50 -2.75 -11.98
N ILE A 39 -4.42 -1.44 -11.72
CA ILE A 39 -5.46 -0.75 -10.94
C ILE A 39 -6.84 -0.92 -11.58
N ASP A 40 -6.92 -0.88 -12.92
CA ASP A 40 -8.17 -1.12 -13.65
C ASP A 40 -8.66 -2.57 -13.49
N GLY A 41 -7.76 -3.56 -13.48
CA GLY A 41 -8.14 -4.93 -13.20
C GLY A 41 -8.72 -5.11 -11.78
N ARG A 42 -8.17 -4.38 -10.80
CA ARG A 42 -8.69 -4.37 -9.43
C ARG A 42 -10.04 -3.64 -9.33
N ILE A 43 -10.19 -2.50 -10.02
CA ILE A 43 -11.45 -1.74 -10.11
C ILE A 43 -12.54 -2.62 -10.72
N ASN A 44 -12.28 -3.26 -11.86
CA ASN A 44 -13.24 -4.14 -12.52
C ASN A 44 -13.63 -5.34 -11.64
N SER A 45 -12.65 -5.93 -10.94
CA SER A 45 -12.93 -7.02 -10.00
C SER A 45 -13.80 -6.57 -8.83
N LEU A 46 -13.58 -5.36 -8.29
CA LEU A 46 -14.40 -4.82 -7.21
C LEU A 46 -15.80 -4.44 -7.68
N HIS A 47 -15.94 -3.82 -8.86
CA HIS A 47 -17.24 -3.53 -9.49
C HIS A 47 -18.10 -4.79 -9.58
N GLN A 48 -17.54 -5.90 -10.08
CA GLN A 48 -18.26 -7.17 -10.17
C GLN A 48 -18.57 -7.77 -8.80
N ARG A 49 -17.62 -7.75 -7.85
CA ARG A 49 -17.82 -8.33 -6.51
C ARG A 49 -18.85 -7.56 -5.68
N LEU A 50 -18.97 -6.26 -5.90
CA LEU A 50 -19.99 -5.41 -5.28
C LEU A 50 -21.34 -5.49 -5.99
N GLY A 51 -21.42 -6.15 -7.15
CA GLY A 51 -22.66 -6.29 -7.91
C GLY A 51 -23.23 -4.95 -8.36
N ILE A 52 -22.37 -4.01 -8.75
CA ILE A 52 -22.77 -2.66 -9.13
C ILE A 52 -23.79 -2.72 -10.29
N THR A 53 -24.98 -2.19 -10.03
CA THR A 53 -26.10 -2.18 -10.98
C THR A 53 -26.04 -0.95 -11.90
N PRO A 54 -26.77 -0.95 -13.04
CA PRO A 54 -26.86 0.24 -13.90
C PRO A 54 -27.32 1.50 -13.15
N GLY A 55 -28.19 1.35 -12.14
CA GLY A 55 -28.67 2.46 -11.30
C GLY A 55 -27.69 2.96 -10.25
N GLN A 56 -26.55 2.29 -10.07
CA GLN A 56 -25.46 2.65 -9.15
C GLN A 56 -24.21 3.14 -9.90
N GLU A 57 -24.15 3.02 -11.21
CA GLU A 57 -22.94 3.29 -12.00
C GLU A 57 -22.43 4.73 -11.83
N SER A 58 -23.35 5.71 -11.76
CA SER A 58 -22.99 7.11 -11.51
C SER A 58 -22.34 7.34 -10.14
N LEU A 59 -22.66 6.50 -9.14
CA LEU A 59 -22.08 6.53 -7.80
C LEU A 59 -20.77 5.74 -7.73
N TRP A 60 -20.59 4.75 -8.60
CA TRP A 60 -19.37 3.96 -8.71
C TRP A 60 -18.22 4.73 -9.38
N GLN A 61 -18.50 5.50 -10.43
CA GLN A 61 -17.45 6.19 -11.19
C GLN A 61 -16.52 7.08 -10.33
N PRO A 62 -17.02 7.89 -9.37
CA PRO A 62 -16.16 8.63 -8.44
C PRO A 62 -15.28 7.74 -7.57
N VAL A 63 -15.79 6.59 -7.10
CA VAL A 63 -15.02 5.62 -6.31
C VAL A 63 -13.86 5.05 -7.13
N ALA A 64 -14.15 4.61 -8.36
CA ALA A 64 -13.15 4.10 -9.29
C ALA A 64 -12.08 5.15 -9.61
N GLN A 65 -12.49 6.42 -9.78
CA GLN A 65 -11.54 7.51 -10.04
C GLN A 65 -10.59 7.72 -8.86
N VAL A 66 -11.11 7.79 -7.62
CA VAL A 66 -10.26 7.93 -6.43
C VAL A 66 -9.29 6.76 -6.29
N MET A 67 -9.71 5.53 -6.63
CA MET A 67 -8.80 4.38 -6.63
C MET A 67 -7.65 4.54 -7.63
N ARG A 68 -7.90 5.08 -8.84
CA ARG A 68 -6.85 5.37 -9.83
C ARG A 68 -5.92 6.47 -9.34
N ASP A 69 -6.48 7.57 -8.85
CA ASP A 69 -5.71 8.71 -8.36
C ASP A 69 -4.79 8.29 -7.20
N ASN A 70 -5.31 7.49 -6.26
CA ASN A 70 -4.52 6.95 -5.16
C ASN A 70 -3.39 6.03 -5.64
N ALA A 71 -3.67 5.17 -6.64
CA ALA A 71 -2.65 4.30 -7.21
C ALA A 71 -1.54 5.12 -7.90
N ASN A 72 -1.90 6.14 -8.67
CA ASN A 72 -0.97 7.03 -9.36
C ASN A 72 -0.11 7.85 -8.39
N ALA A 73 -0.70 8.33 -7.29
CA ALA A 73 0.04 9.05 -6.25
C ALA A 73 1.09 8.16 -5.57
N MET A 74 0.70 6.93 -5.21
CA MET A 74 1.62 5.96 -4.61
C MET A 74 2.69 5.47 -5.60
N GLU A 75 2.36 5.33 -6.89
CA GLU A 75 3.31 5.01 -7.94
C GLU A 75 4.38 6.10 -8.08
N SER A 76 3.96 7.36 -8.13
CA SER A 76 4.87 8.50 -8.20
C SER A 76 5.87 8.53 -7.03
N LEU A 77 5.39 8.28 -5.81
CA LEU A 77 6.27 8.21 -4.63
C LEU A 77 7.24 7.02 -4.69
N ARG A 78 6.77 5.85 -5.13
CA ARG A 78 7.64 4.67 -5.27
C ARG A 78 8.72 4.91 -6.32
N LYS A 79 8.34 5.48 -7.46
CA LYS A 79 9.29 5.84 -8.52
C LYS A 79 10.33 6.84 -8.01
N ALA A 80 9.91 7.90 -7.32
CA ALA A 80 10.83 8.87 -6.73
C ALA A 80 11.83 8.19 -5.76
N ARG A 81 11.36 7.29 -4.88
CA ARG A 81 12.26 6.54 -3.99
C ARG A 81 13.21 5.62 -4.74
N SER A 82 12.72 4.92 -5.77
CA SER A 82 13.55 4.04 -6.59
C SER A 82 14.63 4.81 -7.34
N ASP A 83 14.28 5.96 -7.91
CA ASP A 83 15.19 6.82 -8.68
C ASP A 83 16.28 7.43 -7.78
N HIS A 84 16.02 7.59 -6.48
CA HIS A 84 16.97 8.13 -5.49
C HIS A 84 17.54 7.08 -4.50
N ALA A 85 17.30 5.78 -4.74
CA ALA A 85 17.58 4.74 -3.75
C ALA A 85 19.07 4.67 -3.34
N ASN A 86 19.99 4.96 -4.25
CA ASN A 86 21.44 4.89 -3.98
C ASN A 86 22.00 6.14 -3.28
N ASP A 87 21.27 7.26 -3.31
CA ASP A 87 21.76 8.57 -2.88
C ASP A 87 20.97 9.17 -1.70
N MET A 88 19.98 8.44 -1.17
CA MET A 88 19.09 8.94 -0.13
C MET A 88 19.72 8.83 1.27
N SER A 89 19.77 9.95 1.99
CA SER A 89 20.20 9.97 3.40
C SER A 89 19.17 9.32 4.33
N ALA A 90 19.57 8.93 5.54
CA ALA A 90 18.66 8.40 6.56
C ALA A 90 17.51 9.37 6.91
N MET A 91 17.79 10.68 6.94
CA MET A 91 16.74 11.70 7.15
C MET A 91 15.81 11.82 5.94
N GLY A 92 16.34 11.70 4.73
CA GLY A 92 15.53 11.65 3.50
C GLY A 92 14.60 10.44 3.47
N ASP A 93 15.09 9.29 3.94
CA ASP A 93 14.31 8.05 4.04
C ASP A 93 13.13 8.19 5.02
N LEU A 94 13.37 8.79 6.19
CA LEU A 94 12.32 9.09 7.18
C LEU A 94 11.29 10.09 6.63
N HIS A 95 11.72 11.16 5.97
CA HIS A 95 10.80 12.11 5.35
C HIS A 95 9.93 11.44 4.30
N SER A 96 10.54 10.63 3.41
CA SER A 96 9.81 9.91 2.39
C SER A 96 8.81 8.92 3.00
N TYR A 97 9.13 8.29 4.13
CA TYR A 97 8.18 7.41 4.84
C TYR A 97 6.97 8.20 5.37
N GLY A 98 7.22 9.41 5.90
CA GLY A 98 6.17 10.34 6.27
C GLY A 98 5.24 10.69 5.10
N GLU A 99 5.81 11.03 3.94
CA GLU A 99 5.04 11.36 2.73
C GLU A 99 4.17 10.19 2.25
N VAL A 100 4.72 8.98 2.22
CA VAL A 100 3.95 7.77 1.88
C VAL A 100 2.77 7.58 2.84
N THR A 101 3.00 7.78 4.14
CA THR A 101 1.96 7.66 5.17
C THR A 101 0.87 8.71 4.98
N ASN A 102 1.25 9.96 4.72
CA ASN A 102 0.33 11.07 4.49
C ASN A 102 -0.54 10.83 3.25
N VAL A 103 0.09 10.49 2.11
CA VAL A 103 -0.62 10.20 0.86
C VAL A 103 -1.56 9.01 1.02
N HIS A 104 -1.16 7.99 1.77
CA HIS A 104 -2.04 6.86 2.06
C HIS A 104 -3.25 7.27 2.91
N ALA A 105 -3.04 8.04 3.99
CA ALA A 105 -4.11 8.50 4.85
C ALA A 105 -5.11 9.40 4.10
N ASP A 106 -4.63 10.32 3.28
CA ASP A 106 -5.48 11.18 2.45
C ASP A 106 -6.22 10.39 1.38
N GLY A 107 -5.57 9.39 0.79
CA GLY A 107 -6.19 8.47 -0.15
C GLY A 107 -7.35 7.69 0.48
N VAL A 108 -7.19 7.21 1.72
CA VAL A 108 -8.26 6.55 2.47
C VAL A 108 -9.42 7.50 2.74
N LYS A 109 -9.15 8.73 3.21
CA LYS A 109 -10.20 9.73 3.43
C LYS A 109 -11.01 10.01 2.17
N LYS A 110 -10.34 10.26 1.04
CA LYS A 110 -10.99 10.50 -0.25
C LYS A 110 -11.85 9.31 -0.68
N LEU A 111 -11.33 8.08 -0.49
CA LEU A 111 -12.04 6.87 -0.88
C LEU A 111 -13.30 6.67 -0.02
N THR A 112 -13.21 6.87 1.29
CA THR A 112 -14.36 6.82 2.20
C THR A 112 -15.43 7.83 1.79
N THR A 113 -15.04 9.08 1.55
CA THR A 113 -15.99 10.13 1.11
C THR A 113 -16.67 9.77 -0.21
N ALA A 114 -15.93 9.28 -1.19
CA ALA A 114 -16.50 8.88 -2.49
C ALA A 114 -17.40 7.63 -2.39
N PHE A 115 -17.07 6.71 -1.48
CA PHE A 115 -17.80 5.45 -1.33
C PHE A 115 -19.11 5.59 -0.54
N GLN A 116 -19.21 6.57 0.37
CA GLN A 116 -20.40 6.77 1.21
C GLN A 116 -21.73 6.75 0.43
N PRO A 117 -21.95 7.57 -0.62
CA PRO A 117 -23.25 7.57 -1.31
C PRO A 117 -23.56 6.25 -2.03
N LEU A 118 -22.52 5.55 -2.51
CA LEU A 118 -22.69 4.22 -3.10
C LEU A 118 -23.10 3.20 -2.03
N TYR A 119 -22.44 3.23 -0.87
CA TYR A 119 -22.76 2.37 0.26
C TYR A 119 -24.20 2.56 0.76
N ASP A 120 -24.63 3.82 0.89
CA ASP A 120 -26.00 4.16 1.30
C ASP A 120 -27.00 3.56 0.30
N LYS A 121 -26.77 3.76 -1.01
CA LYS A 121 -27.63 3.22 -2.08
C LYS A 121 -27.64 1.69 -2.15
N MET A 122 -26.57 1.02 -1.72
CA MET A 122 -26.52 -0.45 -1.63
C MET A 122 -27.21 -0.99 -0.38
N SER A 123 -27.38 -0.16 0.65
CA SER A 123 -27.98 -0.55 1.94
C SER A 123 -29.50 -0.30 2.00
N ASP A 124 -30.02 0.54 1.11
CA ASP A 124 -31.46 0.85 0.98
C ASP A 124 -32.26 -0.23 0.23
N THR A 125 -31.61 -1.29 -0.25
CA THR A 125 -32.20 -2.41 -1.00
C THR A 125 -32.25 -3.68 -0.18
#